data_AF-A0A0S2YS60-F1
#
_entry.id   AF-A0A0S2YS60-F1
#
_cell.length_a   1.000
_cell.length_b   1.000
_cell.length_c   1.000
_cell.angle_alpha   90.00
_cell.angle_beta   90.00
_cell.angle_gamma   90.00
#
_symmetry.space_group_name_H-M   'P 1'
#
loop_
_entity.id
_entity.type
_entity.pdbx_description
1 polymer ?
#
loop_
_entity_poly.entity_id
_entity_poly.type
_entity_poly.pdbx_seq_one_letter_code
_entity_poly.pdbx_strand_id
1 'polypeptide(L)'
;MSLLLSTSSSISTKKYDVFLSFRGEDTRKSFTDHLYDALNRNGIVTFRDDPKLEAGEEIAPELLKAIQQSWCSVIVFSETYALSGWCLEELAEIVKQKNDKGHKVFPIFYHVDPSDLRKQKGKVEEAFAKHEERY
;
A
#
# COMPACT_ATOMS: atom_id res chain seq x y z
N MET A 1 14.83 44.42 -17.45
CA MET A 1 13.81 43.39 -17.73
C MET A 1 14.27 42.10 -17.06
N SER A 2 13.71 41.79 -15.89
CA SER A 2 14.09 40.59 -15.12
C SER A 2 13.33 39.39 -15.68
N LEU A 3 14.04 38.39 -16.19
CA LEU A 3 13.46 37.15 -16.67
C LEU A 3 13.01 36.32 -15.46
N LEU A 4 11.70 36.16 -15.28
CA LEU A 4 11.14 35.22 -14.32
C LEU A 4 11.49 33.80 -14.78
N LEU A 5 12.33 33.13 -14.01
CA LEU A 5 12.66 31.72 -14.21
C LEU A 5 11.42 30.89 -13.87
N SER A 6 10.68 30.48 -14.89
CA SER A 6 9.55 29.57 -14.73
C SER A 6 10.05 28.20 -14.28
N THR A 7 10.04 27.95 -12.98
CA THR A 7 10.20 26.60 -12.43
C THR A 7 8.94 25.81 -12.80
N SER A 8 9.04 24.98 -13.84
CA SER A 8 8.09 23.91 -14.13
C SER A 8 8.11 22.90 -12.98
N SER A 9 7.41 23.19 -11.89
CA SER A 9 7.01 22.15 -10.95
C SER A 9 6.01 21.29 -11.71
N SER A 10 6.40 20.06 -12.05
CA SER A 10 5.43 19.02 -12.40
C SER A 10 4.60 18.77 -11.14
N ILE A 11 3.53 19.56 -10.98
CA ILE A 11 2.52 19.31 -9.96
C ILE A 11 1.96 17.93 -10.33
N SER A 12 2.45 16.91 -9.63
CA SER A 12 1.85 15.58 -9.62
C SER A 12 0.41 15.81 -9.18
N THR A 13 -0.52 15.81 -10.12
CA THR A 13 -1.93 15.83 -9.82
C THR A 13 -2.24 14.52 -9.14
N LYS A 14 -2.35 14.57 -7.81
CA LYS A 14 -2.80 13.44 -7.01
C LYS A 14 -4.23 13.11 -7.49
N LYS A 15 -4.42 11.88 -7.97
CA LYS A 15 -5.71 11.37 -8.43
C LYS A 15 -6.53 10.82 -7.27
N TYR A 16 -5.84 10.34 -6.24
CA TYR A 16 -6.44 9.73 -5.06
C TYR A 16 -5.92 10.42 -3.80
N ASP A 17 -6.74 10.47 -2.76
CA ASP A 17 -6.32 10.89 -1.43
C ASP A 17 -5.59 9.74 -0.72
N VAL A 18 -6.09 8.52 -0.86
CA VAL A 18 -5.59 7.33 -0.15
C VAL A 18 -5.36 6.18 -1.13
N PHE A 19 -4.19 5.55 -1.05
CA PHE A 19 -3.95 4.19 -1.52
C PHE A 19 -4.14 3.22 -0.36
N LEU A 20 -5.08 2.27 -0.46
CA LEU A 20 -5.38 1.31 0.59
C LEU A 20 -4.81 -0.07 0.23
N SER A 21 -3.69 -0.43 0.86
CA SER A 21 -3.05 -1.75 0.74
C SER A 21 -3.49 -2.67 1.86
N PHE A 22 -3.87 -3.90 1.51
CA PHE A 22 -4.34 -4.89 2.47
C PHE A 22 -4.30 -6.30 1.89
N ARG A 23 -4.30 -7.30 2.77
CA ARG A 23 -4.50 -8.68 2.35
C ARG A 23 -5.98 -8.95 2.11
N GLY A 24 -6.34 -9.16 0.84
CA GLY A 24 -7.69 -9.46 0.42
C GLY A 24 -8.36 -10.63 1.16
N GLU A 25 -7.60 -11.70 1.38
CA GLU A 25 -8.06 -12.93 2.02
C GLU A 25 -8.41 -12.71 3.49
N ASP A 26 -7.76 -11.76 4.16
CA ASP A 26 -7.93 -11.53 5.59
C ASP A 26 -9.04 -10.52 5.88
N THR A 27 -9.11 -9.42 5.11
CA THR A 27 -9.86 -8.23 5.54
C THR A 27 -10.82 -7.65 4.52
N ARG A 28 -10.88 -8.17 3.29
CA ARG A 28 -11.66 -7.55 2.20
C ARG A 28 -13.12 -7.34 2.50
N LYS A 29 -13.79 -8.36 3.03
CA LYS A 29 -15.24 -8.37 3.28
C LYS A 29 -15.60 -7.98 4.72
N SER A 30 -14.62 -7.44 5.45
CA SER A 30 -14.74 -7.13 6.87
C SER A 30 -14.16 -5.74 7.13
N PHE A 31 -13.07 -5.64 7.90
CA PHE A 31 -12.50 -4.38 8.34
C PHE A 31 -12.18 -3.42 7.18
N THR A 32 -11.55 -3.92 6.12
CA THR A 32 -11.12 -3.07 5.00
C THR A 32 -12.31 -2.58 4.15
N ASP A 33 -13.38 -3.36 4.03
CA ASP A 33 -14.61 -2.91 3.37
C ASP A 33 -15.23 -1.73 4.11
N HIS A 34 -15.37 -1.86 5.43
CA HIS A 34 -15.94 -0.81 6.27
C HIS A 34 -15.06 0.44 6.32
N LEU A 35 -13.73 0.28 6.32
CA LEU A 35 -12.79 1.38 6.24
C LEU A 35 -12.94 2.12 4.90
N TYR A 36 -12.98 1.39 3.78
CA TYR A 36 -13.18 1.95 2.46
C TYR A 36 -14.50 2.73 2.34
N ASP A 37 -15.60 2.14 2.81
CA ASP A 37 -16.92 2.79 2.81
C ASP A 37 -16.96 4.02 3.71
N ALA A 38 -16.26 4.00 4.85
CA ALA A 38 -16.15 5.16 5.73
C ALA A 38 -15.35 6.30 5.06
N LEU A 39 -14.24 6.00 4.40
CA LEU A 39 -13.45 6.99 3.65
C LEU A 39 -14.31 7.62 2.53
N ASN A 40 -14.98 6.80 1.73
CA ASN A 40 -15.84 7.27 0.65
C ASN A 40 -17.01 8.13 1.14
N ARG A 41 -17.68 7.73 2.23
CA ARG A 41 -18.76 8.52 2.83
C ARG A 41 -18.30 9.89 3.33
N ASN A 42 -17.01 10.05 3.63
CA ASN A 42 -16.41 11.32 4.02
C ASN A 42 -15.77 12.07 2.82
N GLY A 43 -16.02 11.64 1.59
CA GLY A 43 -15.52 12.29 0.38
C GLY A 43 -14.04 12.07 0.12
N ILE A 44 -13.40 11.10 0.78
CA ILE A 44 -11.98 10.78 0.61
C ILE A 44 -11.83 9.78 -0.55
N VAL A 45 -11.27 10.24 -1.66
CA VAL A 45 -11.12 9.47 -2.90
C VAL A 45 -10.06 8.39 -2.69
N THR A 46 -10.50 7.15 -2.53
CA THR A 46 -9.62 6.03 -2.14
C THR A 46 -9.43 5.05 -3.31
N PHE A 47 -8.17 4.76 -3.65
CA PHE A 47 -7.82 3.59 -4.45
C PHE A 47 -7.74 2.38 -3.51
N ARG A 48 -8.55 1.35 -3.77
CA ARG A 48 -8.59 0.12 -2.98
C ARG A 48 -7.93 -0.99 -3.78
N ASP A 49 -6.72 -1.41 -3.38
CA ASP A 49 -6.04 -2.53 -4.03
C ASP A 49 -6.82 -3.83 -3.80
N ASP A 50 -6.99 -4.67 -4.82
CA ASP A 50 -7.63 -5.98 -4.68
C ASP A 50 -6.66 -7.07 -5.17
N PRO A 51 -5.83 -7.63 -4.28
CA PRO A 51 -4.81 -8.60 -4.68
C PRO A 51 -5.37 -9.98 -5.06
N LYS A 52 -6.70 -10.17 -5.15
CA LYS A 52 -7.28 -11.42 -5.72
C LYS A 52 -7.65 -11.27 -7.19
N LEU A 53 -7.70 -10.05 -7.72
CA LEU A 53 -8.02 -9.81 -9.14
C LEU A 53 -6.81 -9.96 -10.06
N GLU A 54 -5.58 -9.96 -9.52
CA GLU A 54 -4.34 -9.96 -10.30
C GLU A 54 -3.49 -11.21 -10.04
N ALA A 55 -4.13 -12.39 -10.00
CA ALA A 55 -3.40 -13.64 -10.05
C ALA A 55 -2.79 -13.85 -11.44
N GLY A 56 -1.62 -13.25 -11.73
CA GLY A 56 -0.85 -13.64 -12.92
C GLY A 56 0.21 -12.71 -13.48
N GLU A 57 0.32 -11.44 -13.08
CA GLU A 57 1.27 -10.52 -13.73
C GLU A 57 2.18 -9.82 -12.72
N GLU A 58 3.34 -9.34 -13.18
CA GLU A 58 4.20 -8.37 -12.45
C GLU A 58 3.34 -7.22 -11.91
N ILE A 59 3.80 -6.49 -10.87
CA ILE A 59 3.08 -5.32 -10.34
C ILE A 59 2.49 -4.52 -11.50
N ALA A 60 1.16 -4.51 -11.62
CA ALA A 60 0.52 -3.86 -12.75
C ALA A 60 1.04 -2.41 -12.75
N PRO A 61 1.60 -1.89 -13.85
CA PRO A 61 2.11 -0.51 -13.91
C PRO A 61 1.10 0.52 -13.39
N GLU A 62 -0.18 0.18 -13.48
CA GLU A 62 -1.33 0.91 -12.97
C GLU A 62 -1.34 1.02 -11.43
N LEU A 63 -0.93 -0.03 -10.72
CA LEU A 63 -0.86 -0.07 -9.25
C LEU A 63 0.28 0.82 -8.72
N LEU A 64 1.49 0.71 -9.28
CA LEU A 64 2.61 1.60 -8.96
C LEU A 64 2.21 3.06 -9.21
N LYS A 65 1.53 3.30 -10.33
CA LYS A 65 1.00 4.63 -10.66
C LYS A 65 -0.05 5.10 -9.66
N ALA A 66 -0.93 4.21 -9.18
CA ALA A 66 -1.92 4.56 -8.16
C ALA A 66 -1.25 4.97 -6.84
N ILE A 67 -0.20 4.27 -6.39
CA ILE A 67 0.59 4.68 -5.21
C ILE A 67 1.16 6.09 -5.42
N GLN A 68 1.81 6.32 -6.58
CA GLN A 68 2.43 7.60 -6.90
C GLN A 68 1.41 8.75 -7.04
N GLN A 69 0.21 8.44 -7.52
CA GLN A 69 -0.91 9.37 -7.67
C GLN A 69 -1.77 9.50 -6.40
N SER A 70 -1.44 8.81 -5.32
CA SER A 70 -2.13 8.93 -4.03
C SER A 70 -1.43 9.92 -3.11
N TRP A 71 -2.18 10.68 -2.32
CA TRP A 71 -1.59 11.61 -1.34
C TRP A 71 -0.93 10.88 -0.17
N CYS A 72 -1.55 9.80 0.32
CA CYS A 72 -0.97 8.88 1.28
C CYS A 72 -1.29 7.42 0.96
N SER A 73 -0.64 6.50 1.68
CA SER A 73 -1.01 5.10 1.76
C SER A 73 -1.46 4.73 3.17
N VAL A 74 -2.56 3.99 3.26
CA VAL A 74 -2.98 3.28 4.46
C VAL A 74 -2.68 1.80 4.23
N ILE A 75 -1.97 1.18 5.16
CA ILE A 75 -1.59 -0.24 5.07
C ILE A 75 -2.28 -0.99 6.20
N VAL A 76 -3.12 -1.96 5.86
CA VAL A 76 -3.75 -2.87 6.83
C VAL A 76 -2.90 -4.13 6.94
N PHE A 77 -1.98 -4.13 7.89
CA PHE A 77 -1.21 -5.33 8.22
C PHE A 77 -2.10 -6.31 8.97
N SER A 78 -2.33 -7.46 8.35
CA SER A 78 -3.10 -8.58 8.89
C SER A 78 -2.24 -9.84 8.97
N GLU A 79 -2.77 -10.90 9.60
CA GLU A 79 -2.03 -12.12 9.93
C GLU A 79 -1.28 -12.74 8.74
N THR A 80 -1.89 -12.76 7.55
CA THR A 80 -1.31 -13.36 6.34
C THR A 80 -0.82 -12.33 5.32
N TYR A 81 -0.69 -11.06 5.70
CA TYR A 81 -0.23 -10.00 4.79
C TYR A 81 1.12 -10.33 4.16
N ALA A 82 2.10 -10.73 4.98
CA ALA A 82 3.45 -11.07 4.51
C ALA A 82 3.50 -12.35 3.66
N LEU A 83 2.46 -13.19 3.67
CA LEU A 83 2.41 -14.40 2.82
C LEU A 83 2.13 -14.07 1.35
N SER A 84 1.65 -12.87 1.05
CA SER A 84 1.42 -12.40 -0.30
C SER A 84 2.67 -11.69 -0.82
N GLY A 85 3.35 -12.28 -1.82
CA GLY A 85 4.48 -11.63 -2.49
C GLY A 85 4.08 -10.28 -3.08
N TRP A 86 2.86 -10.20 -3.64
CA TRP A 86 2.26 -8.96 -4.10
C TRP A 86 2.20 -7.89 -3.02
N CYS A 87 1.63 -8.21 -1.85
CA CYS A 87 1.54 -7.24 -0.75
C CYS A 87 2.93 -6.75 -0.30
N LEU A 88 3.96 -7.60 -0.36
CA LEU A 88 5.34 -7.21 -0.05
C LEU A 88 5.95 -6.30 -1.13
N GLU A 89 5.63 -6.54 -2.41
CA GLU A 89 6.01 -5.68 -3.53
C GLU A 89 5.35 -4.29 -3.43
N GLU A 90 4.05 -4.24 -3.12
CA GLU A 90 3.34 -2.98 -2.83
C GLU A 90 4.01 -2.23 -1.69
N LEU A 91 4.28 -2.93 -0.58
CA LEU A 91 4.91 -2.36 0.60
C LEU A 91 6.29 -1.77 0.26
N ALA A 92 7.08 -2.46 -0.58
CA ALA A 92 8.37 -1.98 -1.03
C ALA A 92 8.25 -0.68 -1.84
N GLU A 93 7.30 -0.58 -2.78
CA GLU A 93 7.08 0.67 -3.53
C GLU A 93 6.56 1.79 -2.62
N ILE A 94 5.64 1.52 -1.69
CA ILE A 94 5.14 2.52 -0.74
C ILE A 94 6.29 3.07 0.12
N VAL A 95 7.17 2.20 0.62
CA VAL A 95 8.35 2.60 1.41
C VAL A 95 9.32 3.41 0.55
N LYS A 96 9.53 3.03 -0.72
CA LYS A 96 10.34 3.80 -1.66
C LYS A 96 9.76 5.20 -1.88
N GLN A 97 8.47 5.33 -2.18
CA GLN A 97 7.82 6.65 -2.36
C GLN A 97 7.86 7.49 -1.07
N LYS A 98 7.76 6.85 0.10
CA LYS A 98 7.90 7.52 1.40
C LYS A 98 9.29 8.13 1.55
N ASN A 99 10.33 7.37 1.25
CA ASN A 99 11.72 7.79 1.41
C ASN A 99 12.13 8.83 0.35
N ASP A 100 11.75 8.61 -0.91
CA ASP A 100 12.21 9.41 -2.05
C ASP A 100 11.40 10.70 -2.24
N LYS A 101 10.09 10.66 -1.94
CA LYS A 101 9.15 11.74 -2.26
C LYS A 101 8.32 12.23 -1.08
N GLY A 102 8.61 11.76 0.13
CA GLY A 102 7.89 12.17 1.35
C GLY A 102 6.44 11.69 1.41
N HIS A 103 6.09 10.64 0.65
CA HIS A 103 4.77 10.01 0.67
C HIS A 103 4.34 9.64 2.10
N LYS A 104 3.11 9.96 2.49
CA LYS A 104 2.63 9.70 3.85
C LYS A 104 2.15 8.25 3.97
N VAL A 105 2.51 7.59 5.07
CA VAL A 105 2.18 6.18 5.31
C VAL A 105 1.55 6.04 6.69
N PHE A 106 0.38 5.42 6.74
CA PHE A 106 -0.41 5.19 7.94
C PHE A 106 -0.64 3.68 8.13
N PRO A 107 0.10 3.03 9.04
CA PRO A 107 -0.07 1.61 9.30
C PRO A 107 -1.25 1.35 10.25
N ILE A 108 -2.03 0.32 9.94
CA ILE A 108 -3.06 -0.28 10.81
C ILE A 108 -2.62 -1.73 11.09
N PHE A 109 -2.56 -2.09 12.37
CA PHE A 109 -2.20 -3.44 12.81
C PHE A 109 -3.48 -4.20 13.18
N TYR A 110 -4.00 -4.98 12.23
CA TYR A 110 -5.26 -5.71 12.38
C TYR A 110 -5.01 -7.12 12.91
N HIS A 111 -5.26 -7.32 14.20
CA HIS A 111 -5.04 -8.58 14.92
C HIS A 111 -3.61 -9.14 14.82
N VAL A 112 -2.62 -8.25 14.70
CA VAL A 112 -1.20 -8.61 14.68
C VAL A 112 -0.42 -7.75 15.66
N ASP A 113 0.65 -8.30 16.23
CA ASP A 113 1.59 -7.53 17.04
C ASP A 113 2.53 -6.74 16.11
N PRO A 114 2.63 -5.40 16.24
CA PRO A 114 3.57 -4.60 15.46
C PRO A 114 5.04 -5.06 15.58
N SER A 115 5.39 -5.71 16.70
CA SER A 115 6.73 -6.22 16.95
C SER A 115 7.06 -7.46 16.12
N ASP A 116 6.08 -8.27 15.74
CA ASP A 116 6.27 -9.42 14.85
C ASP A 116 6.61 -8.97 13.44
N LEU A 117 5.99 -7.89 12.95
CA LEU A 117 6.34 -7.26 11.68
C LEU A 117 7.73 -6.61 11.74
N ARG A 118 8.00 -5.83 12.79
CA ARG A 118 9.28 -5.10 12.92
C ARG A 118 10.48 -6.04 13.10
N LYS A 119 10.30 -7.13 13.86
CA LYS A 119 11.38 -8.10 14.16
C LYS A 119 11.33 -9.33 13.27
N GLN A 120 10.37 -9.40 12.33
CA GLN A 120 10.16 -10.52 11.41
C GLN A 120 10.06 -11.85 12.17
N LYS A 121 9.07 -11.97 13.05
CA LYS A 121 8.84 -13.14 13.91
C LYS A 121 7.48 -13.77 13.67
N GLY A 122 7.31 -15.00 14.15
CA GLY A 122 6.03 -15.70 14.14
C GLY A 122 5.52 -15.91 12.71
N LYS A 123 4.30 -15.45 12.42
CA LYS A 123 3.71 -15.60 11.07
C LYS A 123 4.48 -14.87 9.97
N VAL A 124 5.18 -13.79 10.32
CA VAL A 124 6.02 -13.07 9.36
C VAL A 124 7.25 -13.89 9.01
N GLU A 125 7.92 -14.48 10.01
CA GLU A 125 9.06 -15.39 9.80
C GLU A 125 8.68 -16.59 8.92
N GLU A 126 7.56 -17.24 9.23
CA GLU A 126 7.01 -18.33 8.40
C GLU A 126 6.75 -17.90 6.95
N ALA A 127 6.31 -16.65 6.75
CA ALA A 127 6.05 -16.12 5.42
C ALA A 127 7.31 -15.87 4.61
N PHE A 128 8.35 -15.31 5.24
CA PHE A 128 9.64 -15.08 4.58
C PHE A 128 10.32 -16.40 4.20
N ALA A 129 10.31 -17.40 5.08
CA ALA A 129 10.83 -18.74 4.76
C ALA A 129 10.14 -19.36 3.52
N LYS A 130 8.82 -19.20 3.39
CA LYS A 130 8.07 -19.66 2.21
C LYS A 130 8.43 -18.90 0.94
N HIS A 131 8.74 -17.62 1.02
CA HIS A 131 9.19 -16.85 -0.14
C HIS A 131 10.58 -17.29 -0.60
N GLU A 132 11.49 -17.57 0.34
CA GLU A 132 12.83 -18.11 0.03
C GLU A 132 12.79 -19.49 -0.65
N GLU A 133 11.80 -20.33 -0.35
CA GLU A 133 11.61 -21.61 -1.04
C GLU A 133 11.04 -21.44 -2.46
N ARG A 134 10.32 -20.34 -2.71
CA ARG A 134 9.55 -20.12 -3.95
C ARG A 134 10.32 -19.31 -5.00
N TYR A 135 11.20 -18.40 -4.59
CA TYR A 135 11.92 -17.45 -5.44
C TYR A 135 13.43 -17.63 -5.29
#